data_AF-A0A1S3KAD0-F1
#
_entry.id   AF-A0A1S3KAD0-F1
#
_cell.length_a   1.000
_cell.length_b   1.000
_cell.length_c   1.000
_cell.angle_alpha   90.00
_cell.angle_beta   90.00
_cell.angle_gamma   90.00
#
_symmetry.space_group_name_H-M   'P 1'
#
loop_
_entity.id
_entity.type
_entity.pdbx_description
1 polymer ?
#
loop_
_entity_poly.entity_id
_entity_poly.type
_entity_poly.pdbx_seq_one_letter_code
_entity_poly.pdbx_strand_id
1 'polypeptide(L)'
;MQEVTRYFTPSVVGALVAIFLTVSPKPVEDLLSVGEQWLSPAIRAALPQNLNTGVTAMIGFFLGFSFMHFWLWFRWQLLRMLFSYRGWMYNPKSVATKIWAVLVKFHLQQNRGPYKTFSLQNVLPRLPVPSLEQTCHKYLLSVKPLLTEAEYAQTKQVVEQFKQNEGPKLQGYLKLRAWNKVNWLSEWWNDLAYLYQRSPIAINSNYYCLDSEALPTNNPIARAANMIHYGVLFHDLIHTERLPVLLANGLVPVCMDGYRYMFNACRIPGLEKDTLHNFPASNFVIVIRKGMFFKLDVYAENKKGVLTPLTPWELQCQLEKIYEMSEEQDDGCGVAAFTAINRTQWAKHRQALIQASPVNKATLHEVERALWHISLDCGVPKDISDQAKMLLCGDGVNRWFDKSLVMFAFADGRSGALAEHATADATVNWRVCFVLFRIVRFRRRQN
;
A
#
# COMPACT_ATOMS: atom_id res chain seq x y z
N MET A 1 50.18 0.99 6.56
CA MET A 1 50.14 -0.17 7.48
C MET A 1 50.29 0.34 8.90
N GLN A 2 49.19 0.86 9.44
CA GLN A 2 48.96 0.96 10.88
C GLN A 2 47.82 -0.01 11.14
N GLU A 3 48.13 -0.92 12.04
CA GLU A 3 47.49 -2.21 12.21
C GLU A 3 46.31 -2.10 13.19
N VAL A 4 45.32 -2.96 12.97
CA VAL A 4 44.35 -3.42 13.98
C VAL A 4 43.27 -2.40 14.43
N THR A 5 42.38 -2.03 13.51
CA THR A 5 40.94 -1.83 13.83
C THR A 5 40.15 -2.99 13.23
N ARG A 6 40.27 -4.15 13.88
CA ARG A 6 39.59 -5.39 13.53
C ARG A 6 38.63 -5.75 14.68
N TYR A 7 37.36 -5.93 14.31
CA TYR A 7 36.34 -6.71 15.02
C TYR A 7 35.75 -6.16 16.34
N PHE A 8 34.73 -5.31 16.21
CA PHE A 8 33.53 -5.49 17.04
C PHE A 8 32.51 -6.32 16.25
N THR A 9 32.70 -7.63 16.26
CA THR A 9 31.62 -8.59 15.97
C THR A 9 30.91 -8.88 17.29
N PRO A 10 29.63 -8.54 17.46
CA PRO A 10 28.80 -9.27 18.40
C PRO A 10 28.90 -10.73 17.97
N SER A 11 29.37 -11.62 18.85
CA SER A 11 29.56 -13.02 18.51
C SER A 11 28.26 -13.55 17.90
N VAL A 12 28.35 -14.09 16.69
CA VAL A 12 27.23 -14.73 15.99
C VAL A 12 26.56 -15.76 16.92
N VAL A 13 27.34 -16.37 17.82
CA VAL A 13 26.88 -17.26 18.89
C VAL A 13 26.01 -16.55 19.94
N GLY A 14 26.38 -15.35 20.40
CA GLY A 14 25.56 -14.56 21.33
C GLY A 14 24.23 -14.09 20.73
N ALA A 15 24.23 -13.74 19.44
CA ALA A 15 23.01 -13.44 18.70
C ALA A 15 22.16 -14.70 18.47
N LEU A 16 22.77 -15.86 18.20
CA LEU A 16 22.07 -17.14 18.00
C LEU A 16 21.44 -17.68 19.30
N VAL A 17 22.11 -17.54 20.44
CA VAL A 17 21.57 -17.94 21.75
C VAL A 17 20.40 -17.01 22.16
N ALA A 18 20.50 -15.71 21.89
CA ALA A 18 19.40 -14.76 22.11
C ALA A 18 18.20 -15.00 21.17
N ILE A 19 18.44 -15.44 19.93
CA ILE A 19 17.38 -15.88 19.01
C ILE A 19 16.73 -17.18 19.51
N PHE A 20 17.51 -18.13 20.03
CA PHE A 20 16.98 -19.39 20.57
C PHE A 20 16.03 -19.16 21.77
N LEU A 21 16.33 -18.17 22.61
CA LEU A 21 15.54 -17.82 23.80
C LEU A 21 14.28 -16.96 23.50
N THR A 22 14.13 -16.41 22.28
CA THR A 22 13.04 -15.48 21.92
C THR A 22 11.89 -16.13 21.12
N VAL A 23 11.97 -17.45 20.89
CA VAL A 23 11.10 -18.19 19.96
C VAL A 23 9.88 -18.84 20.61
N SER A 24 9.72 -18.81 21.94
CA SER A 24 8.48 -19.31 22.56
C SER A 24 7.29 -18.37 22.24
N PRO A 25 6.18 -18.88 21.67
CA PRO A 25 5.09 -18.06 21.14
C PRO A 25 3.97 -17.78 22.15
N LYS A 26 4.14 -18.08 23.44
CA LYS A 26 3.05 -17.84 24.40
C LYS A 26 2.81 -16.33 24.54
N PRO A 27 1.62 -15.82 24.21
CA PRO A 27 1.17 -14.57 24.80
C PRO A 27 1.18 -14.80 26.31
N VAL A 28 1.59 -13.81 27.09
CA VAL A 28 1.37 -13.86 28.54
C VAL A 28 -0.14 -13.74 28.75
N GLU A 29 -0.84 -14.87 28.70
CA GLU A 29 -2.30 -14.97 28.89
C GLU A 29 -2.72 -14.72 30.35
N ASP A 30 -1.76 -14.59 31.27
CA ASP A 30 -2.01 -14.11 32.63
C ASP A 30 -0.96 -13.07 33.05
N LEU A 31 -1.24 -11.81 32.74
CA LEU A 31 -0.43 -10.67 33.22
C LEU A 31 -0.42 -10.57 34.75
N LEU A 32 -1.48 -11.06 35.42
CA LEU A 32 -1.56 -11.12 36.88
C LEU A 32 -0.67 -12.23 37.47
N SER A 33 -0.65 -13.43 36.87
CA SER A 33 0.18 -14.53 37.37
C SER A 33 1.68 -14.32 37.11
N VAL A 34 2.04 -13.66 36.00
CA VAL A 34 3.43 -13.25 35.74
C VAL A 34 3.85 -12.12 36.67
N GLY A 35 2.97 -11.15 36.98
CA GLY A 35 3.25 -10.11 37.97
C GLY A 35 3.50 -10.67 39.38
N GLU A 36 2.72 -11.67 39.80
CA GLU A 36 2.89 -12.33 41.11
C GLU A 36 4.16 -13.19 41.22
N GLN A 37 4.60 -13.81 40.11
CA GLN A 37 5.82 -14.62 40.03
C GLN A 37 7.10 -13.77 39.92
N TRP A 38 7.01 -12.53 39.41
CA TRP A 38 8.17 -11.65 39.22
C TRP A 38 8.66 -10.95 40.49
N LEU A 39 7.81 -10.82 41.50
CA LEU A 39 8.23 -10.40 42.83
C LEU A 39 8.87 -11.59 43.55
N SER A 40 10.14 -11.86 43.22
CA SER A 40 10.95 -12.82 43.97
C SER A 40 10.89 -12.50 45.48
N PRO A 41 11.05 -13.49 46.36
CA PRO A 41 11.04 -13.26 47.81
C PRO A 41 12.01 -12.14 48.25
N ALA A 42 13.12 -11.97 47.52
CA ALA A 42 14.10 -10.92 47.72
C ALA A 42 13.57 -9.50 47.45
N ILE A 43 12.73 -9.31 46.41
CA ILE A 43 12.12 -8.00 46.12
C ILE A 43 10.98 -7.70 47.10
N ARG A 44 10.22 -8.73 47.52
CA ARG A 44 9.20 -8.58 48.57
C ARG A 44 9.79 -8.16 49.92
N ALA A 45 10.97 -8.68 50.26
CA ALA A 45 11.69 -8.33 51.48
C ALA A 45 12.35 -6.94 51.42
N ALA A 46 12.63 -6.41 50.22
CA ALA A 46 13.22 -5.09 50.01
C ALA A 46 12.17 -3.96 49.93
N LEU A 47 10.88 -4.29 49.82
CA LEU A 47 9.79 -3.31 49.85
C LEU A 47 9.51 -2.91 51.32
N PRO A 48 9.42 -1.60 51.64
CA PRO A 48 9.15 -1.16 52.99
C PRO A 48 7.85 -1.79 53.54
N GLN A 49 7.90 -2.37 54.74
CA GLN A 49 6.78 -3.11 55.36
C GLN A 49 5.52 -2.26 55.62
N ASN A 50 5.62 -0.94 55.44
CA ASN A 50 4.52 0.02 55.59
C ASN A 50 3.89 0.44 54.25
N LEU A 51 4.26 -0.17 53.11
CA LEU A 51 3.58 0.11 51.86
C LEU A 51 2.17 -0.47 51.88
N ASN A 52 1.19 0.41 51.72
CA ASN A 52 -0.20 0.05 51.41
C ASN A 52 -0.21 -0.97 50.25
N THR A 53 -0.94 -2.08 50.41
CA THR A 53 -1.10 -3.15 49.41
C THR A 53 -1.38 -2.60 48.01
N GLY A 54 -2.13 -1.49 47.91
CA GLY A 54 -2.37 -0.80 46.64
C GLY A 54 -1.11 -0.22 45.97
N VAL A 55 -0.15 0.31 46.74
CA VAL A 55 1.12 0.85 46.21
C VAL A 55 2.02 -0.26 45.68
N THR A 56 2.11 -1.39 46.41
CA THR A 56 2.86 -2.56 45.96
C THR A 56 2.28 -3.16 44.68
N ALA A 57 0.95 -3.23 44.57
CA ALA A 57 0.26 -3.68 43.36
C ALA A 57 0.53 -2.74 42.16
N MET A 58 0.50 -1.42 42.37
CA MET A 58 0.85 -0.44 41.33
C MET A 58 2.30 -0.60 40.85
N ILE A 59 3.26 -0.75 41.77
CA ILE A 59 4.67 -0.95 41.43
C ILE A 59 4.84 -2.24 40.60
N GLY A 60 4.21 -3.35 41.03
CA GLY A 60 4.23 -4.61 40.30
C GLY A 60 3.64 -4.48 38.88
N PHE A 61 2.52 -3.78 38.74
CA PHE A 61 1.91 -3.50 37.44
C PHE A 61 2.85 -2.69 36.53
N PHE A 62 3.44 -1.60 37.02
CA PHE A 62 4.35 -0.77 36.21
C PHE A 62 5.62 -1.51 35.82
N LEU A 63 6.21 -2.31 36.72
CA LEU A 63 7.38 -3.13 36.42
C LEU A 63 7.06 -4.21 35.39
N GLY A 64 5.96 -4.94 35.56
CA GLY A 64 5.51 -5.97 34.61
C GLY A 64 5.16 -5.38 33.24
N PHE A 65 4.43 -4.26 33.21
CA PHE A 65 4.11 -3.54 31.99
C PHE A 65 5.38 -3.05 31.27
N SER A 66 6.31 -2.44 32.00
CA SER A 66 7.57 -1.94 31.45
C SER A 66 8.45 -3.08 30.91
N PHE A 67 8.54 -4.19 31.65
CA PHE A 67 9.27 -5.37 31.20
C PHE A 67 8.67 -5.96 29.93
N MET A 68 7.34 -6.11 29.88
CA MET A 68 6.65 -6.61 28.68
C MET A 68 6.90 -5.70 27.47
N HIS A 69 6.81 -4.37 27.64
CA HIS A 69 7.08 -3.42 26.57
C HIS A 69 8.53 -3.46 26.11
N PHE A 70 9.48 -3.53 27.04
CA PHE A 70 10.89 -3.69 26.74
C PHE A 70 11.15 -4.98 25.97
N TRP A 71 10.56 -6.11 26.39
CA TRP A 71 10.72 -7.40 25.74
C TRP A 71 10.14 -7.42 24.32
N LEU A 72 8.94 -6.88 24.14
CA LEU A 72 8.31 -6.74 22.81
C LEU A 72 9.15 -5.85 21.89
N TRP A 73 9.59 -4.70 22.39
CA TRP A 73 10.47 -3.80 21.66
C TRP A 73 11.79 -4.50 21.28
N PHE A 74 12.43 -5.20 22.21
CA PHE A 74 13.68 -5.91 22.01
C PHE A 74 13.53 -6.99 20.93
N ARG A 75 12.46 -7.80 21.01
CA ARG A 75 12.11 -8.78 19.98
C ARG A 75 11.93 -8.11 18.61
N TRP A 76 11.23 -6.98 18.54
CA TRP A 76 11.06 -6.25 17.27
C TRP A 76 12.38 -5.72 16.72
N GLN A 77 13.30 -5.26 17.56
CA GLN A 77 14.63 -4.84 17.10
C GLN A 77 15.44 -6.02 16.55
N LEU A 78 15.39 -7.19 17.21
CA LEU A 78 16.04 -8.40 16.70
C LEU A 78 15.50 -8.80 15.32
N LEU A 79 14.18 -8.83 15.16
CA LEU A 79 13.55 -9.15 13.87
C LEU A 79 13.89 -8.12 12.81
N ARG A 80 13.92 -6.83 13.17
CA ARG A 80 14.35 -5.76 12.27
C ARG A 80 15.79 -5.94 11.82
N MET A 81 16.71 -6.32 12.72
CA MET A 81 18.08 -6.64 12.35
C MET A 81 18.14 -7.85 11.41
N LEU A 82 17.36 -8.90 11.69
CA LEU A 82 17.27 -10.08 10.83
C LEU A 82 16.80 -9.71 9.42
N PHE A 83 15.74 -8.92 9.29
CA PHE A 83 15.22 -8.48 7.98
C PHE A 83 16.05 -7.37 7.32
N SER A 84 16.99 -6.75 8.05
CA SER A 84 17.91 -5.75 7.49
C SER A 84 19.09 -6.36 6.75
N TYR A 85 19.35 -7.67 6.89
CA TYR A 85 20.44 -8.34 6.17
C TYR A 85 20.19 -8.30 4.65
N ARG A 86 21.18 -7.80 3.90
CA ARG A 86 21.10 -7.63 2.43
C ARG A 86 21.96 -8.60 1.64
N GLY A 87 22.73 -9.47 2.31
CA GLY A 87 23.62 -10.40 1.62
C GLY A 87 22.88 -11.41 0.74
N TRP A 88 21.59 -11.62 0.96
CA TRP A 88 20.75 -12.43 0.08
C TRP A 88 20.59 -11.87 -1.34
N MET A 89 20.72 -10.55 -1.54
CA MET A 89 20.67 -9.93 -2.88
C MET A 89 22.02 -10.02 -3.59
N TYR A 90 23.10 -9.71 -2.87
CA TYR A 90 24.42 -9.53 -3.49
C TYR A 90 25.31 -10.79 -3.44
N ASN A 91 25.11 -11.66 -2.45
CA ASN A 91 25.87 -12.89 -2.27
C ASN A 91 24.97 -14.04 -1.78
N PRO A 92 24.05 -14.52 -2.63
CA PRO A 92 23.05 -15.53 -2.25
C PRO A 92 23.64 -16.89 -1.87
N LYS A 93 24.85 -17.21 -2.36
CA LYS A 93 25.49 -18.52 -2.14
C LYS A 93 26.35 -18.59 -0.88
N SER A 94 26.61 -17.46 -0.21
CA SER A 94 27.44 -17.42 1.00
C SER A 94 26.85 -18.23 2.15
N VAL A 95 27.73 -18.78 3.00
CA VAL A 95 27.34 -19.50 4.22
C VAL A 95 26.50 -18.61 5.14
N ALA A 96 26.87 -17.34 5.28
CA ALA A 96 26.11 -16.35 6.06
C ALA A 96 24.66 -16.20 5.56
N THR A 97 24.45 -16.09 4.24
CA THR A 97 23.09 -16.01 3.68
C THR A 97 22.31 -17.30 3.89
N LYS A 98 22.94 -18.47 3.78
CA LYS A 98 22.26 -19.76 4.06
C LYS A 98 21.81 -19.85 5.52
N ILE A 99 22.67 -19.50 6.47
CA ILE A 99 22.33 -19.46 7.90
C ILE A 99 21.18 -18.48 8.15
N TRP A 100 21.30 -17.26 7.64
CA TRP A 100 20.25 -16.25 7.72
C TRP A 100 18.91 -16.76 7.17
N ALA A 101 18.91 -17.42 6.02
CA ALA A 101 17.69 -17.95 5.40
C ALA A 101 17.03 -19.04 6.26
N VAL A 102 17.82 -19.89 6.92
CA VAL A 102 17.30 -20.88 7.87
C VAL A 102 16.63 -20.19 9.06
N LEU A 103 17.25 -19.16 9.63
CA LEU A 103 16.68 -18.39 10.74
C LEU A 103 15.36 -17.70 10.37
N VAL A 104 15.30 -17.10 9.18
CA VAL A 104 14.08 -16.46 8.66
C VAL A 104 12.98 -17.49 8.45
N LYS A 105 13.28 -18.63 7.80
CA LYS A 105 12.30 -19.71 7.60
C LYS A 105 11.75 -20.22 8.91
N PHE A 106 12.63 -20.45 9.88
CA PHE A 106 12.24 -20.90 11.21
C PHE A 106 11.28 -19.91 11.87
N HIS A 107 11.60 -18.61 11.86
CA HIS A 107 10.69 -17.58 12.38
C HIS A 107 9.34 -17.54 11.66
N LEU A 108 9.34 -17.64 10.32
CA LEU A 108 8.11 -17.60 9.54
C LEU A 108 7.24 -18.85 9.77
N GLN A 109 7.85 -20.02 9.99
CA GLN A 109 7.16 -21.30 10.21
C GLN A 109 6.67 -21.50 11.65
N GLN A 110 7.23 -20.78 12.62
CA GLN A 110 6.85 -20.85 14.04
C GLN A 110 5.42 -20.35 14.31
N ASN A 111 4.84 -19.54 13.41
CA ASN A 111 3.46 -19.10 13.56
C ASN A 111 2.49 -20.23 13.21
N ARG A 112 1.54 -20.50 14.12
CA ARG A 112 0.40 -21.39 13.89
C ARG A 112 -0.63 -20.73 12.96
N GLY A 113 -0.25 -20.51 11.70
CA GLY A 113 -1.10 -19.89 10.68
C GLY A 113 -0.39 -18.77 9.90
N PRO A 114 -0.99 -18.31 8.79
CA PRO A 114 -0.45 -17.20 8.03
C PRO A 114 -0.41 -15.92 8.87
N TYR A 115 0.63 -15.13 8.69
CA TYR A 115 0.74 -13.80 9.27
C TYR A 115 -0.45 -12.93 8.82
N LYS A 116 -1.03 -12.17 9.76
CA LYS A 116 -1.99 -11.11 9.42
C LYS A 116 -1.36 -10.11 8.46
N THR A 117 -2.14 -9.53 7.56
CA THR A 117 -1.67 -8.68 6.45
C THR A 117 -0.68 -7.59 6.87
N PHE A 118 -0.90 -6.90 7.99
CA PHE A 118 -0.04 -5.80 8.45
C PHE A 118 0.89 -6.15 9.62
N SER A 119 0.90 -7.41 10.06
CA SER A 119 1.62 -7.83 11.27
C SER A 119 3.14 -7.62 11.23
N LEU A 120 3.74 -7.65 10.05
CA LEU A 120 5.18 -7.47 9.87
C LEU A 120 5.62 -6.02 9.64
N GLN A 121 4.70 -5.03 9.56
CA GLN A 121 5.07 -3.63 9.27
C GLN A 121 6.07 -3.05 10.30
N ASN A 122 5.89 -3.38 11.59
CA ASN A 122 6.71 -2.84 12.67
C ASN A 122 8.14 -3.40 12.72
N VAL A 123 8.42 -4.50 12.01
CA VAL A 123 9.73 -5.17 11.97
C VAL A 123 10.46 -4.97 10.63
N LEU A 124 9.87 -4.26 9.67
CA LEU A 124 10.53 -3.94 8.41
C LEU A 124 11.78 -3.05 8.66
N PRO A 125 12.85 -3.22 7.87
CA PRO A 125 14.02 -2.35 7.94
C PRO A 125 13.63 -0.89 7.63
N ARG A 126 14.31 0.06 8.29
CA ARG A 126 14.15 1.48 7.95
C ARG A 126 14.74 1.76 6.57
N LEU A 127 14.19 2.74 5.85
CA LEU A 127 14.79 3.20 4.61
C LEU A 127 16.17 3.82 4.92
N PRO A 128 17.28 3.30 4.37
CA PRO A 128 18.61 3.83 4.65
C PRO A 128 18.79 5.23 4.05
N VAL A 129 19.73 5.97 4.59
CA VAL A 129 20.27 7.18 3.94
C VAL A 129 21.62 6.81 3.31
N PRO A 130 21.75 6.81 1.97
CA PRO A 130 23.04 6.57 1.31
C PRO A 130 24.10 7.59 1.74
N SER A 131 25.39 7.25 1.63
CA SER A 131 26.44 8.24 1.92
C SER A 131 26.46 9.33 0.84
N LEU A 132 26.83 10.54 1.27
CA LEU A 132 26.98 11.68 0.36
C LEU A 132 27.97 11.35 -0.76
N GLU A 133 29.12 10.79 -0.41
CA GLU A 133 30.17 10.38 -1.35
C GLU A 133 29.67 9.36 -2.40
N GLN A 134 28.97 8.30 -1.97
CA GLN A 134 28.42 7.31 -2.89
C GLN A 134 27.37 7.91 -3.80
N THR A 135 26.54 8.83 -3.28
CA THR A 135 25.49 9.50 -4.04
C THR A 135 26.10 10.39 -5.12
N CYS A 136 27.06 11.24 -4.76
CA CYS A 136 27.79 12.10 -5.69
C CYS A 136 28.55 11.30 -6.75
N HIS A 137 29.20 10.21 -6.36
CA HIS A 137 29.91 9.33 -7.31
C HIS A 137 28.95 8.69 -8.31
N LYS A 138 27.82 8.12 -7.84
CA LYS A 138 26.80 7.52 -8.71
C LYS A 138 26.14 8.55 -9.63
N TYR A 139 25.91 9.77 -9.14
CA TYR A 139 25.41 10.87 -9.97
C TYR A 139 26.37 11.19 -11.12
N LEU A 140 27.67 11.33 -10.84
CA LEU A 140 28.66 11.56 -11.89
C LEU A 140 28.71 10.42 -12.91
N LEU A 141 28.66 9.17 -12.44
CA LEU A 141 28.56 8.02 -13.33
C LEU A 141 27.32 8.07 -14.23
N SER A 142 26.16 8.50 -13.71
CA SER A 142 24.92 8.55 -14.48
C SER A 142 24.87 9.67 -15.53
N VAL A 143 25.53 10.80 -15.27
CA VAL A 143 25.53 11.95 -16.21
C VAL A 143 26.66 11.88 -17.22
N LYS A 144 27.76 11.16 -16.93
CA LYS A 144 28.90 11.04 -17.85
C LYS A 144 28.53 10.67 -19.29
N PRO A 145 27.66 9.68 -19.58
CA PRO A 145 27.30 9.35 -20.96
C PRO A 145 26.37 10.39 -21.63
N LEU A 146 25.85 11.37 -20.89
CA LEU A 146 24.92 12.39 -21.39
C LEU A 146 25.61 13.72 -21.69
N LEU A 147 26.85 13.90 -21.26
CA LEU A 147 27.58 15.16 -21.28
C LEU A 147 28.81 15.06 -22.18
N THR A 148 29.17 16.19 -22.80
CA THR A 148 30.49 16.35 -23.41
C THR A 148 31.58 16.34 -22.33
N GLU A 149 32.84 16.13 -22.73
CA GLU A 149 33.97 16.14 -21.78
C GLU A 149 34.10 17.48 -21.02
N ALA A 150 33.84 18.61 -21.70
CA ALA A 150 33.86 19.93 -21.08
C ALA A 150 32.75 20.10 -20.02
N GLU A 151 31.50 19.73 -20.36
CA GLU A 151 30.36 19.80 -19.44
C GLU A 151 30.51 18.83 -18.27
N TYR A 152 31.06 17.63 -18.51
CA TYR A 152 31.34 16.67 -17.46
C TYR A 152 32.42 17.18 -16.50
N ALA A 153 33.49 17.81 -17.02
CA ALA A 153 34.53 18.42 -16.19
C ALA A 153 33.94 19.53 -15.29
N GLN A 154 33.08 20.39 -15.84
CA GLN A 154 32.37 21.42 -15.07
C GLN A 154 31.44 20.79 -14.01
N THR A 155 30.66 19.78 -14.40
CA THR A 155 29.75 19.09 -13.48
C THR A 155 30.50 18.42 -12.34
N LYS A 156 31.66 17.81 -12.62
CA LYS A 156 32.55 17.23 -11.61
C LYS A 156 33.05 18.28 -10.62
N GLN A 157 33.40 19.46 -11.09
CA GLN A 157 33.80 20.58 -10.22
C GLN A 157 32.66 21.02 -9.30
N VAL A 158 31.45 21.20 -9.83
CA VAL A 158 30.26 21.56 -9.04
C VAL A 158 29.94 20.51 -7.98
N VAL A 159 30.00 19.22 -8.33
CA VAL A 159 29.77 18.12 -7.38
C VAL A 159 30.81 18.10 -6.27
N GLU A 160 32.08 18.38 -6.59
CA GLU A 160 33.14 18.43 -5.58
C GLU A 160 32.97 19.63 -4.64
N GLN A 161 32.59 20.80 -5.17
CA GLN A 161 32.24 21.97 -4.34
C GLN A 161 31.06 21.66 -3.41
N PHE A 162 29.99 21.03 -3.92
CA PHE A 162 28.86 20.63 -3.10
C PHE A 162 29.25 19.66 -1.98
N LYS A 163 30.15 18.71 -2.26
CA LYS A 163 30.65 17.76 -1.24
C LYS A 163 31.42 18.45 -0.11
N GLN A 164 32.12 19.54 -0.42
CA GLN A 164 32.96 20.27 0.54
C GLN A 164 32.15 21.32 1.32
N ASN A 165 31.13 21.91 0.70
CA ASN A 165 30.38 23.05 1.23
C ASN A 165 29.02 22.63 1.81
N GLU A 166 27.93 22.70 1.03
CA GLU A 166 26.55 22.56 1.53
C GLU A 166 26.17 21.10 1.82
N GLY A 167 26.73 20.15 1.06
CA GLY A 167 26.39 18.74 1.10
C GLY A 167 26.46 18.10 2.49
N PRO A 168 27.55 18.27 3.26
CA PRO A 168 27.65 17.74 4.62
C PRO A 168 26.54 18.24 5.56
N LYS A 169 26.19 19.53 5.49
CA LYS A 169 25.14 20.13 6.31
C LYS A 169 23.76 19.57 5.95
N LEU A 170 23.43 19.51 4.66
CA LEU A 170 22.17 18.94 4.17
C LEU A 170 22.05 17.44 4.48
N GLN A 171 23.13 16.68 4.32
CA GLN A 171 23.19 15.27 4.69
C GLN A 171 22.99 15.06 6.20
N GLY A 172 23.49 15.97 7.03
CA GLY A 172 23.23 16.00 8.48
C GLY A 172 21.74 16.13 8.80
N TYR A 173 21.04 17.10 8.17
CA TYR A 173 19.60 17.26 8.33
C TYR A 173 18.82 16.03 7.85
N LEU A 174 19.23 15.42 6.74
CA LEU A 174 18.59 14.22 6.22
C LEU A 174 18.73 13.02 7.16
N LYS A 175 19.91 12.83 7.76
CA LYS A 175 20.14 11.79 8.78
C LYS A 175 19.31 12.03 10.04
N LEU A 176 19.21 13.27 10.50
CA LEU A 176 18.36 13.63 11.65
C LEU A 176 16.89 13.30 11.38
N ARG A 177 16.39 13.63 10.18
CA ARG A 177 15.03 13.27 9.75
C ARG A 177 14.84 11.74 9.73
N ALA A 178 15.82 10.99 9.22
CA ALA A 178 15.76 9.53 9.16
C ALA A 178 15.81 8.84 10.53
N TRP A 179 16.36 9.50 11.56
CA TRP A 179 16.34 8.98 12.92
C TRP A 179 14.92 8.84 13.47
N ASN A 180 14.04 9.80 13.14
CA ASN A 180 12.68 9.90 13.70
C ASN A 180 11.59 9.29 12.82
N LYS A 181 11.94 8.68 11.67
CA LYS A 181 10.97 8.11 10.73
C LYS A 181 11.36 6.70 10.31
N VAL A 182 10.36 5.83 10.07
CA VAL A 182 10.58 4.49 9.50
C VAL A 182 11.02 4.60 8.04
N ASN A 183 10.38 5.51 7.30
CA ASN A 183 10.75 5.92 5.96
C ASN A 183 10.82 7.45 5.94
N TRP A 184 12.02 7.99 5.71
CA TRP A 184 12.25 9.43 5.71
C TRP A 184 11.74 10.13 4.44
N LEU A 185 11.54 9.35 3.36
CA LEU A 185 11.24 9.83 2.02
C LEU A 185 9.74 9.80 1.71
N SER A 186 8.96 8.86 2.24
CA SER A 186 7.57 8.61 1.80
C SER A 186 6.67 9.85 1.77
N GLU A 187 6.70 10.67 2.83
CA GLU A 187 5.95 11.93 2.91
C GLU A 187 6.37 12.92 1.81
N TRP A 188 7.68 13.12 1.63
CA TRP A 188 8.21 14.00 0.60
C TRP A 188 7.96 13.47 -0.81
N TRP A 189 8.04 12.16 -1.00
CA TRP A 189 7.74 11.52 -2.27
C TRP A 189 6.29 11.73 -2.65
N ASN A 190 5.36 11.43 -1.73
CA ASN A 190 3.94 11.61 -2.00
C ASN A 190 3.59 13.07 -2.29
N ASP A 191 4.12 13.98 -1.47
CA ASP A 191 3.88 15.40 -1.63
C ASP A 191 4.50 15.95 -2.92
N LEU A 192 5.81 15.82 -3.09
CA LEU A 192 6.55 16.49 -4.17
C LEU A 192 6.37 15.79 -5.52
N ALA A 193 6.33 14.46 -5.57
CA ALA A 193 6.21 13.72 -6.82
C ALA A 193 4.77 13.69 -7.35
N TYR A 194 3.77 13.75 -6.46
CA TYR A 194 2.36 13.60 -6.87
C TYR A 194 1.47 14.75 -6.42
N LEU A 195 1.36 15.02 -5.12
CA LEU A 195 0.29 15.86 -4.57
C LEU A 195 0.48 17.36 -4.80
N TYR A 196 1.70 17.87 -5.02
CA TYR A 196 1.97 19.25 -5.43
C TYR A 196 1.90 19.46 -6.94
N GLN A 197 2.07 18.41 -7.76
CA GLN A 197 1.97 18.55 -9.22
C GLN A 197 0.58 19.05 -9.61
N ARG A 198 0.53 20.10 -10.45
CA ARG A 198 -0.73 20.73 -10.91
C ARG A 198 -1.17 20.28 -12.30
N SER A 199 -0.32 19.57 -13.04
CA SER A 199 -0.67 19.01 -14.34
C SER A 199 -1.80 17.97 -14.24
N PRO A 200 -2.62 17.81 -15.30
CA PRO A 200 -3.58 16.71 -15.44
C PRO A 200 -3.01 15.35 -15.04
N ILE A 201 -3.66 14.61 -14.14
CA ILE A 201 -3.15 13.29 -13.70
C ILE A 201 -3.45 12.16 -14.68
N ALA A 202 -4.48 12.28 -15.52
CA ALA A 202 -4.93 11.21 -16.41
C ALA A 202 -3.79 10.62 -17.26
N ILE A 203 -2.98 11.47 -17.89
CA ILE A 203 -1.86 11.06 -18.77
C ILE A 203 -0.50 11.23 -18.08
N ASN A 204 -0.34 12.26 -17.24
CA ASN A 204 0.97 12.61 -16.68
C ASN A 204 1.32 11.88 -15.38
N SER A 205 0.44 11.03 -14.85
CA SER A 205 0.64 10.36 -13.56
C SER A 205 0.00 8.97 -13.50
N ASN A 206 -1.28 8.85 -13.82
CA ASN A 206 -2.01 7.59 -13.69
C ASN A 206 -1.45 6.51 -14.62
N TYR A 207 -1.66 5.26 -14.22
CA TYR A 207 -1.26 4.09 -15.00
C TYR A 207 -2.42 3.12 -15.16
N TYR A 208 -2.33 2.27 -16.18
CA TYR A 208 -3.35 1.28 -16.49
C TYR A 208 -2.81 -0.15 -16.43
N CYS A 209 -3.72 -1.10 -16.31
CA CYS A 209 -3.46 -2.53 -16.41
C CYS A 209 -4.35 -3.11 -17.50
N LEU A 210 -3.73 -3.79 -18.47
CA LEU A 210 -4.44 -4.52 -19.51
C LEU A 210 -5.00 -5.83 -18.97
N ASP A 211 -6.06 -6.30 -19.61
CA ASP A 211 -6.59 -7.64 -19.40
C ASP A 211 -5.59 -8.74 -19.85
N SER A 212 -5.88 -9.98 -19.49
CA SER A 212 -5.26 -11.14 -20.11
C SER A 212 -5.69 -11.29 -21.58
N GLU A 213 -4.82 -11.87 -22.41
CA GLU A 213 -5.14 -12.20 -23.82
C GLU A 213 -6.37 -13.11 -23.97
N ALA A 214 -6.69 -13.90 -22.95
CA ALA A 214 -7.84 -14.80 -22.99
C ALA A 214 -9.12 -14.03 -22.64
N LEU A 215 -10.06 -14.00 -23.58
CA LEU A 215 -11.39 -13.42 -23.39
C LEU A 215 -12.36 -14.49 -22.84
N PRO A 216 -12.75 -14.45 -21.56
CA PRO A 216 -13.54 -15.51 -20.96
C PRO A 216 -15.03 -15.43 -21.31
N THR A 217 -15.52 -14.25 -21.68
CA THR A 217 -16.90 -13.99 -22.10
C THR A 217 -16.94 -12.77 -23.02
N ASN A 218 -17.91 -12.74 -23.94
CA ASN A 218 -18.20 -11.57 -24.77
C ASN A 218 -19.32 -10.70 -24.16
N ASN A 219 -19.88 -11.11 -23.02
CA ASN A 219 -20.88 -10.32 -22.29
C ASN A 219 -20.17 -9.37 -21.31
N PRO A 220 -20.16 -8.05 -21.57
CA PRO A 220 -19.50 -7.06 -20.70
C PRO A 220 -20.08 -7.00 -19.30
N ILE A 221 -21.38 -7.27 -19.15
CA ILE A 221 -22.08 -7.19 -17.88
C ILE A 221 -21.72 -8.37 -16.98
N ALA A 222 -21.72 -9.58 -17.55
CA ALA A 222 -21.21 -10.77 -16.86
C ALA A 222 -19.73 -10.61 -16.48
N ARG A 223 -18.92 -9.97 -17.33
CA ARG A 223 -17.51 -9.66 -17.05
C ARG A 223 -17.38 -8.72 -15.85
N ALA A 224 -18.10 -7.59 -15.89
CA ALA A 224 -18.13 -6.61 -14.82
C ALA A 224 -18.59 -7.20 -13.49
N ALA A 225 -19.67 -7.99 -13.49
CA ALA A 225 -20.20 -8.64 -12.29
C ALA A 225 -19.17 -9.55 -11.61
N ASN A 226 -18.43 -10.35 -12.38
CA ASN A 226 -17.35 -11.19 -11.85
C ASN A 226 -16.20 -10.35 -11.29
N MET A 227 -15.79 -9.29 -12.00
CA MET A 227 -14.75 -8.39 -11.51
C MET A 227 -15.14 -7.71 -10.19
N ILE A 228 -16.40 -7.27 -10.06
CA ILE A 228 -16.91 -6.71 -8.81
C ILE A 228 -16.86 -7.76 -7.71
N HIS A 229 -17.43 -8.94 -7.93
CA HIS A 229 -17.47 -10.01 -6.94
C HIS A 229 -16.07 -10.38 -6.41
N TYR A 230 -15.10 -10.62 -7.30
CA TYR A 230 -13.74 -10.94 -6.88
C TYR A 230 -13.01 -9.75 -6.26
N GLY A 231 -13.33 -8.52 -6.68
CA GLY A 231 -12.87 -7.30 -6.02
C GLY A 231 -13.34 -7.22 -4.58
N VAL A 232 -14.61 -7.55 -4.31
CA VAL A 232 -15.19 -7.60 -2.95
C VAL A 232 -14.49 -8.64 -2.10
N LEU A 233 -14.26 -9.85 -2.63
CA LEU A 233 -13.54 -10.89 -1.90
C LEU A 233 -12.10 -10.48 -1.58
N PHE A 234 -11.42 -9.79 -2.49
CA PHE A 234 -10.07 -9.30 -2.24
C PHE A 234 -10.04 -8.14 -1.23
N HIS A 235 -11.01 -7.23 -1.31
CA HIS A 235 -11.22 -6.18 -0.31
C HIS A 235 -11.43 -6.78 1.09
N ASP A 236 -12.29 -7.79 1.21
CA ASP A 236 -12.56 -8.50 2.46
C ASP A 236 -11.29 -9.15 3.03
N LEU A 237 -10.42 -9.75 2.20
CA LEU A 237 -9.13 -10.28 2.64
C LEU A 237 -8.21 -9.20 3.24
N ILE A 238 -8.21 -7.98 2.71
CA ILE A 238 -7.42 -6.87 3.27
C ILE A 238 -8.05 -6.38 4.56
N HIS A 239 -9.36 -6.12 4.55
CA HIS A 239 -10.07 -5.53 5.69
C HIS A 239 -10.04 -6.44 6.93
N THR A 240 -10.17 -7.75 6.71
CA THR A 240 -10.07 -8.76 7.79
C THR A 240 -8.64 -9.22 8.08
N GLU A 241 -7.64 -8.56 7.47
CA GLU A 241 -6.20 -8.88 7.57
C GLU A 241 -5.84 -10.35 7.26
N ARG A 242 -6.62 -11.01 6.41
CA ARG A 242 -6.39 -12.40 5.95
C ARG A 242 -5.58 -12.47 4.66
N LEU A 243 -5.31 -11.36 3.99
CA LEU A 243 -4.45 -11.32 2.82
C LEU A 243 -3.02 -11.73 3.24
N PRO A 244 -2.44 -12.81 2.66
CA PRO A 244 -1.11 -13.26 3.06
C PRO A 244 -0.05 -12.17 2.82
N VAL A 245 0.88 -12.05 3.77
CA VAL A 245 2.01 -11.13 3.67
C VAL A 245 2.84 -11.44 2.42
N LEU A 246 3.23 -10.40 1.70
CA LEU A 246 4.09 -10.54 0.53
C LEU A 246 5.55 -10.78 0.98
N LEU A 247 6.14 -11.86 0.48
CA LEU A 247 7.52 -12.23 0.76
C LEU A 247 8.33 -12.26 -0.54
N ALA A 248 9.35 -11.40 -0.66
CA ALA A 248 10.33 -11.48 -1.74
C ALA A 248 11.15 -12.77 -1.59
N ASN A 249 11.23 -13.54 -2.68
CA ASN A 249 11.82 -14.89 -2.72
C ASN A 249 11.27 -15.85 -1.64
N GLY A 250 10.03 -15.63 -1.17
CA GLY A 250 9.42 -16.42 -0.11
C GLY A 250 10.05 -16.25 1.28
N LEU A 251 10.94 -15.27 1.47
CA LEU A 251 11.68 -15.08 2.73
C LEU A 251 11.59 -13.66 3.28
N VAL A 252 11.71 -12.63 2.45
CA VAL A 252 11.87 -11.26 2.93
C VAL A 252 10.54 -10.53 2.90
N PRO A 253 9.98 -10.11 4.05
CA PRO A 253 8.72 -9.39 4.07
C PRO A 253 8.83 -8.05 3.36
N VAL A 254 7.80 -7.73 2.59
CA VAL A 254 7.66 -6.47 1.86
C VAL A 254 6.62 -5.60 2.56
N CYS A 255 6.76 -4.27 2.41
CA CYS A 255 5.76 -3.32 2.88
C CYS A 255 4.37 -3.66 2.28
N MET A 256 3.36 -3.67 3.13
CA MET A 256 1.96 -3.90 2.76
C MET A 256 1.12 -2.64 2.96
N ASP A 257 1.72 -1.52 3.37
CA ASP A 257 0.99 -0.31 3.75
C ASP A 257 0.19 0.30 2.59
N GLY A 258 0.66 0.15 1.35
CA GLY A 258 -0.05 0.58 0.15
C GLY A 258 -1.43 -0.08 -0.03
N TYR A 259 -1.69 -1.25 0.56
CA TYR A 259 -3.02 -1.87 0.52
C TYR A 259 -4.09 -1.06 1.26
N ARG A 260 -3.70 -0.18 2.18
CA ARG A 260 -4.64 0.70 2.90
C ARG A 260 -5.33 1.70 1.96
N TYR A 261 -4.67 2.08 0.87
CA TYR A 261 -5.17 3.06 -0.10
C TYR A 261 -5.66 2.40 -1.40
N MET A 262 -5.79 1.07 -1.42
CA MET A 262 -6.24 0.35 -2.60
C MET A 262 -7.74 0.56 -2.85
N PHE A 263 -8.52 0.44 -1.77
CA PHE A 263 -9.97 0.59 -1.77
C PHE A 263 -10.37 1.75 -0.87
N ASN A 264 -11.56 2.30 -1.10
CA ASN A 264 -12.09 3.45 -0.34
C ASN A 264 -11.18 4.67 -0.37
N ALA A 265 -10.29 4.78 -1.34
CA ALA A 265 -9.37 5.90 -1.45
C ALA A 265 -9.68 6.76 -2.68
N CYS A 266 -9.46 8.06 -2.55
CA CYS A 266 -9.63 9.03 -3.61
C CYS A 266 -8.68 10.20 -3.37
N ARG A 267 -8.12 10.75 -4.45
CA ARG A 267 -7.33 11.98 -4.41
C ARG A 267 -8.25 13.19 -4.55
N ILE A 268 -8.27 14.05 -3.54
CA ILE A 268 -9.11 15.25 -3.55
C ILE A 268 -8.28 16.44 -4.06
N PRO A 269 -8.75 17.17 -5.09
CA PRO A 269 -8.01 18.30 -5.63
C PRO A 269 -7.99 19.47 -4.64
N GLY A 270 -6.82 20.08 -4.46
CA GLY A 270 -6.66 21.34 -3.73
C GLY A 270 -6.07 22.44 -4.63
N LEU A 271 -6.11 23.69 -4.16
CA LEU A 271 -5.62 24.82 -4.96
C LEU A 271 -4.12 24.71 -5.25
N GLU A 272 -3.33 24.39 -4.23
CA GLU A 272 -1.86 24.28 -4.31
C GLU A 272 -1.37 22.84 -4.12
N LYS A 273 -2.07 22.07 -3.28
CA LYS A 273 -1.73 20.70 -2.91
C LYS A 273 -3.00 19.86 -2.84
N ASP A 274 -2.98 18.71 -3.49
CA ASP A 274 -4.05 17.71 -3.38
C ASP A 274 -3.90 16.90 -2.09
N THR A 275 -4.98 16.26 -1.64
CA THR A 275 -4.94 15.38 -0.48
C THR A 275 -5.38 13.98 -0.85
N LEU A 276 -4.63 12.98 -0.40
CA LEU A 276 -5.08 11.60 -0.51
C LEU A 276 -6.00 11.28 0.66
N HIS A 277 -7.25 10.98 0.38
CA HIS A 277 -8.23 10.59 1.38
C HIS A 277 -8.47 9.09 1.34
N ASN A 278 -8.33 8.45 2.51
CA ASN A 278 -8.80 7.10 2.75
C ASN A 278 -10.08 7.18 3.59
N PHE A 279 -11.20 6.78 2.99
CA PHE A 279 -12.52 6.83 3.60
C PHE A 279 -12.77 5.56 4.43
N PRO A 280 -13.66 5.61 5.44
CA PRO A 280 -14.14 4.41 6.09
C PRO A 280 -14.71 3.41 5.07
N ALA A 281 -14.61 2.12 5.39
CA ALA A 281 -15.10 1.06 4.52
C ALA A 281 -16.59 1.29 4.16
N SER A 282 -16.88 1.33 2.86
CA SER A 282 -18.22 1.39 2.29
C SER A 282 -18.64 0.03 1.72
N ASN A 283 -19.94 -0.18 1.53
CA ASN A 283 -20.50 -1.45 1.03
C ASN A 283 -20.99 -1.36 -0.43
N PHE A 284 -20.52 -0.38 -1.19
CA PHE A 284 -20.94 -0.15 -2.57
C PHE A 284 -19.77 0.25 -3.46
N VAL A 285 -20.00 0.08 -4.76
CA VAL A 285 -19.18 0.60 -5.85
C VAL A 285 -19.97 1.63 -6.64
N ILE A 286 -19.27 2.42 -7.43
CA ILE A 286 -19.90 3.31 -8.41
C ILE A 286 -19.74 2.69 -9.78
N VAL A 287 -20.84 2.58 -10.51
CA VAL A 287 -20.88 2.18 -11.91
C VAL A 287 -20.98 3.44 -12.76
N ILE A 288 -20.09 3.58 -13.73
CA ILE A 288 -20.11 4.70 -14.68
C ILE A 288 -20.43 4.16 -16.07
N ARG A 289 -21.41 4.77 -16.75
CA ARG A 289 -21.76 4.44 -18.13
C ARG A 289 -22.38 5.65 -18.81
N LYS A 290 -21.93 5.97 -20.03
CA LYS A 290 -22.40 7.15 -20.80
C LYS A 290 -22.42 8.44 -19.94
N GLY A 291 -21.40 8.64 -19.11
CA GLY A 291 -21.29 9.81 -18.22
C GLY A 291 -22.26 9.83 -17.03
N MET A 292 -23.10 8.80 -16.87
CA MET A 292 -24.00 8.63 -15.73
C MET A 292 -23.33 7.84 -14.61
N PHE A 293 -23.69 8.16 -13.37
CA PHE A 293 -23.14 7.56 -12.16
C PHE A 293 -24.24 6.81 -11.41
N PHE A 294 -24.02 5.52 -11.16
CA PHE A 294 -24.94 4.67 -10.42
C PHE A 294 -24.26 4.13 -9.18
N LYS A 295 -24.97 4.15 -8.05
CA LYS A 295 -24.53 3.51 -6.82
C LYS A 295 -25.03 2.07 -6.81
N LEU A 296 -24.10 1.12 -6.67
CA LEU A 296 -24.42 -0.30 -6.61
C LEU A 296 -23.90 -0.88 -5.29
N ASP A 297 -24.81 -1.24 -4.40
CA ASP A 297 -24.47 -1.99 -3.19
C ASP A 297 -23.97 -3.40 -3.59
N VAL A 298 -22.89 -3.85 -2.95
CA VAL A 298 -22.21 -5.11 -3.29
C VAL A 298 -22.33 -6.18 -2.20
N TYR A 299 -23.07 -5.86 -1.14
CA TYR A 299 -23.42 -6.75 -0.04
C TYR A 299 -24.93 -6.80 0.12
N ALA A 300 -25.47 -7.98 0.39
CA ALA A 300 -26.84 -8.16 0.88
C ALA A 300 -26.82 -8.41 2.39
N GLU A 301 -27.81 -7.85 3.09
CA GLU A 301 -28.02 -8.11 4.50
C GLU A 301 -29.01 -9.27 4.67
N ASN A 302 -28.62 -10.30 5.41
CA ASN A 302 -29.54 -11.39 5.72
C ASN A 302 -30.46 -11.04 6.91
N LYS A 303 -31.45 -11.90 7.19
CA LYS A 303 -32.42 -11.70 8.30
C LYS A 303 -31.78 -11.53 9.69
N LYS A 304 -30.50 -11.86 9.87
CA LYS A 304 -29.75 -11.73 11.13
C LYS A 304 -28.85 -10.50 11.15
N GLY A 305 -28.94 -9.63 10.14
CA GLY A 305 -28.10 -8.44 10.00
C GLY A 305 -26.67 -8.70 9.53
N VAL A 306 -26.37 -9.92 9.05
CA VAL A 306 -25.03 -10.26 8.56
C VAL A 306 -24.95 -9.90 7.08
N LEU A 307 -23.97 -9.07 6.74
CA LEU A 307 -23.64 -8.68 5.38
C LEU A 307 -22.89 -9.82 4.67
N THR A 308 -23.41 -10.24 3.53
CA THR A 308 -22.80 -11.23 2.65
C THR A 308 -22.56 -10.64 1.27
N PRO A 309 -21.36 -10.82 0.66
CA PRO A 309 -21.11 -10.37 -0.70
C PRO A 309 -22.14 -10.92 -1.68
N LEU A 310 -22.64 -10.07 -2.58
CA LEU A 310 -23.51 -10.50 -3.66
C LEU A 310 -22.78 -11.48 -4.59
N THR A 311 -23.51 -12.47 -5.09
CA THR A 311 -23.01 -13.42 -6.08
C THR A 311 -22.81 -12.73 -7.45
N PRO A 312 -21.99 -13.31 -8.36
CA PRO A 312 -21.86 -12.77 -9.71
C PRO A 312 -23.19 -12.67 -10.46
N TRP A 313 -24.12 -13.61 -10.24
CA TRP A 313 -25.44 -13.57 -10.87
C TRP A 313 -26.28 -12.39 -10.37
N GLU A 314 -26.37 -12.20 -9.05
CA GLU A 314 -27.12 -11.07 -8.48
C GLU A 314 -26.54 -9.72 -8.93
N LEU A 315 -25.21 -9.59 -8.95
CA LEU A 315 -24.53 -8.42 -9.47
C LEU A 315 -24.81 -8.21 -10.96
N GLN A 316 -24.83 -9.28 -11.76
CA GLN A 316 -25.16 -9.21 -13.18
C GLN A 316 -26.58 -8.67 -13.38
N CYS A 317 -27.59 -9.19 -12.68
CA CYS A 317 -28.97 -8.69 -12.78
C CYS A 317 -29.08 -7.19 -12.45
N GLN A 318 -28.37 -6.71 -11.42
CA GLN A 318 -28.35 -5.29 -11.06
C GLN A 318 -27.66 -4.44 -12.13
N LEU A 319 -26.55 -4.93 -12.70
CA LEU A 319 -25.84 -4.23 -13.76
C LEU A 319 -26.60 -4.24 -15.09
N GLU A 320 -27.35 -5.29 -15.40
CA GLU A 320 -28.26 -5.34 -16.57
C GLU A 320 -29.32 -4.25 -16.46
N LYS A 321 -29.91 -4.07 -15.27
CA LYS A 321 -30.83 -2.97 -15.00
C LYS A 321 -30.18 -1.59 -15.17
N ILE A 322 -28.95 -1.41 -14.67
CA ILE A 322 -28.19 -0.16 -14.87
C ILE A 322 -27.94 0.08 -16.37
N TYR A 323 -27.61 -0.98 -17.11
CA TYR A 323 -27.39 -0.91 -18.55
C TYR A 323 -28.66 -0.47 -19.29
N GLU A 324 -29.81 -1.08 -19.01
CA GLU A 324 -31.12 -0.71 -19.58
C GLU A 324 -31.48 0.74 -19.25
N MET A 325 -31.42 1.14 -17.97
CA MET A 325 -31.71 2.50 -17.54
C MET A 325 -30.84 3.56 -18.24
N SER A 326 -29.60 3.20 -18.57
CA SER A 326 -28.68 4.08 -19.27
C SER A 326 -28.85 4.11 -20.80
N GLU A 327 -29.63 3.19 -21.37
CA GLU A 327 -30.06 3.27 -22.78
C GLU A 327 -31.32 4.11 -22.96
N GLU A 328 -32.16 4.18 -21.93
CA GLU A 328 -33.40 4.96 -21.96
C GLU A 328 -33.19 6.47 -21.73
N GLN A 329 -32.00 6.88 -21.27
CA GLN A 329 -31.67 8.27 -20.92
C GLN A 329 -30.61 8.83 -21.87
N ASP A 330 -30.64 10.15 -22.05
CA ASP A 330 -29.56 10.88 -22.72
C ASP A 330 -28.26 10.75 -21.93
N ASP A 331 -27.14 10.85 -22.65
CA ASP A 331 -25.81 10.80 -22.05
C ASP A 331 -25.66 11.85 -20.95
N GLY A 332 -25.02 11.45 -19.85
CA GLY A 332 -24.76 12.33 -18.72
C GLY A 332 -23.82 13.48 -19.08
N CYS A 333 -23.91 14.58 -18.34
CA CYS A 333 -23.14 15.81 -18.58
C CYS A 333 -21.60 15.70 -18.42
N GLY A 334 -21.06 14.51 -18.17
CA GLY A 334 -19.62 14.26 -18.21
C GLY A 334 -18.81 14.87 -17.05
N VAL A 335 -19.38 14.95 -15.83
CA VAL A 335 -18.70 15.51 -14.64
C VAL A 335 -17.33 14.86 -14.38
N ALA A 336 -17.17 13.58 -14.74
CA ALA A 336 -15.91 12.86 -14.58
C ALA A 336 -14.74 13.51 -15.35
N ALA A 337 -15.02 14.19 -16.47
CA ALA A 337 -14.02 14.85 -17.29
C ALA A 337 -13.26 15.96 -16.53
N PHE A 338 -13.87 16.55 -15.50
CA PHE A 338 -13.15 17.50 -14.64
C PHE A 338 -12.02 16.86 -13.83
N THR A 339 -12.02 15.55 -13.62
CA THR A 339 -10.89 14.87 -12.97
C THR A 339 -9.67 14.75 -13.89
N ALA A 340 -9.85 15.00 -15.20
CA ALA A 340 -8.81 14.93 -16.22
C ALA A 340 -8.10 16.27 -16.50
N ILE A 341 -8.56 17.39 -15.93
CA ILE A 341 -7.97 18.72 -16.18
C ILE A 341 -6.89 19.08 -15.16
N ASN A 342 -6.33 20.29 -15.28
CA ASN A 342 -5.37 20.82 -14.33
C ASN A 342 -5.93 20.79 -12.90
N ARG A 343 -5.10 20.45 -11.91
CA ARG A 343 -5.52 20.18 -10.53
C ARG A 343 -6.09 21.40 -9.83
N THR A 344 -5.51 22.58 -10.06
CA THR A 344 -6.01 23.83 -9.50
C THR A 344 -7.34 24.23 -10.15
N GLN A 345 -7.52 24.00 -11.45
CA GLN A 345 -8.80 24.22 -12.12
C GLN A 345 -9.86 23.25 -11.58
N TRP A 346 -9.52 21.95 -11.47
CA TRP A 346 -10.41 20.96 -10.89
C TRP A 346 -10.82 21.33 -9.46
N ALA A 347 -9.88 21.76 -8.61
CA ALA A 347 -10.20 22.22 -7.26
C ALA A 347 -11.26 23.34 -7.24
N LYS A 348 -11.16 24.31 -8.16
CA LYS A 348 -12.14 25.40 -8.31
C LYS A 348 -13.49 24.89 -8.80
N HIS A 349 -13.53 24.03 -9.82
CA HIS A 349 -14.78 23.47 -10.35
C HIS A 349 -15.46 22.56 -9.34
N ARG A 350 -14.71 21.71 -8.61
CA ARG A 350 -15.23 20.90 -7.51
C ARG A 350 -15.88 21.76 -6.43
N GLN A 351 -15.23 22.86 -6.05
CA GLN A 351 -15.79 23.79 -5.07
C GLN A 351 -17.07 24.46 -5.58
N ALA A 352 -17.10 24.87 -6.85
CA ALA A 352 -18.29 25.43 -7.48
C ALA A 352 -19.45 24.42 -7.53
N LEU A 353 -19.18 23.15 -7.86
CA LEU A 353 -20.18 22.07 -7.83
C LEU A 353 -20.78 21.90 -6.43
N ILE A 354 -19.93 21.91 -5.39
CA ILE A 354 -20.34 21.80 -3.98
C ILE A 354 -21.20 23.00 -3.55
N GLN A 355 -20.85 24.20 -3.98
CA GLN A 355 -21.59 25.43 -3.64
C GLN A 355 -22.91 25.56 -4.38
N ALA A 356 -23.00 25.01 -5.60
CA ALA A 356 -24.21 25.07 -6.42
C ALA A 356 -25.37 24.28 -5.82
N SER A 357 -25.12 23.18 -5.10
CA SER A 357 -26.19 22.39 -4.48
C SER A 357 -25.68 21.49 -3.35
N PRO A 358 -26.41 21.38 -2.22
CA PRO A 358 -26.11 20.40 -1.17
C PRO A 358 -26.20 18.96 -1.68
N VAL A 359 -27.02 18.70 -2.71
CA VAL A 359 -27.13 17.39 -3.35
C VAL A 359 -25.81 17.03 -4.03
N ASN A 360 -25.19 17.96 -4.76
CA ASN A 360 -23.88 17.73 -5.39
C ASN A 360 -22.81 17.40 -4.36
N LYS A 361 -22.81 18.10 -3.21
CA LYS A 361 -21.89 17.81 -2.12
C LYS A 361 -22.05 16.39 -1.59
N ALA A 362 -23.29 15.94 -1.37
CA ALA A 362 -23.59 14.59 -0.92
C ALA A 362 -23.21 13.54 -1.99
N THR A 363 -23.55 13.78 -3.25
CA THR A 363 -23.23 12.87 -4.36
C THR A 363 -21.74 12.75 -4.59
N LEU A 364 -20.98 13.85 -4.59
CA LEU A 364 -19.51 13.81 -4.70
C LEU A 364 -18.89 13.01 -3.56
N HIS A 365 -19.39 13.18 -2.34
CA HIS A 365 -18.94 12.39 -1.20
C HIS A 365 -19.20 10.88 -1.38
N GLU A 366 -20.35 10.48 -1.93
CA GLU A 366 -20.62 9.08 -2.28
C GLU A 366 -19.66 8.56 -3.36
N VAL A 367 -19.42 9.36 -4.42
CA VAL A 367 -18.50 9.01 -5.51
C VAL A 367 -17.08 8.81 -4.98
N GLU A 368 -16.60 9.71 -4.13
CA GLU A 368 -15.25 9.69 -3.57
C GLU A 368 -15.06 8.52 -2.59
N ARG A 369 -16.05 8.22 -1.74
CA ARG A 369 -15.92 7.20 -0.68
C ARG A 369 -16.17 5.76 -1.10
N ALA A 370 -16.71 5.54 -2.31
CA ALA A 370 -16.98 4.21 -2.86
C ALA A 370 -15.77 3.27 -2.76
N LEU A 371 -15.98 1.95 -2.77
CA LEU A 371 -14.87 0.99 -2.68
C LEU A 371 -13.87 1.16 -3.83
N TRP A 372 -14.39 1.14 -5.05
CA TRP A 372 -13.72 1.47 -6.32
C TRP A 372 -14.82 1.84 -7.34
N HIS A 373 -14.43 2.22 -8.55
CA HIS A 373 -15.38 2.47 -9.64
C HIS A 373 -15.28 1.39 -10.72
N ILE A 374 -16.38 1.10 -11.40
CA ILE A 374 -16.41 0.26 -12.59
C ILE A 374 -17.05 1.01 -13.74
N SER A 375 -16.36 1.08 -14.87
CA SER A 375 -16.84 1.66 -16.12
C SER A 375 -17.36 0.55 -17.02
N LEU A 376 -18.60 0.70 -17.48
CA LEU A 376 -19.19 -0.09 -18.56
C LEU A 376 -19.01 0.70 -19.86
N ASP A 377 -17.88 0.49 -20.53
CA ASP A 377 -17.53 1.26 -21.72
C ASP A 377 -18.25 0.74 -22.96
N CYS A 378 -18.75 1.68 -23.77
CA CYS A 378 -19.41 1.38 -25.04
C CYS A 378 -18.43 1.08 -26.17
N GLY A 379 -17.17 1.48 -26.03
CA GLY A 379 -16.15 1.29 -27.05
C GLY A 379 -15.62 -0.14 -27.12
N VAL A 380 -15.23 -0.56 -28.33
CA VAL A 380 -14.54 -1.83 -28.59
C VAL A 380 -13.12 -1.53 -29.06
N PRO A 381 -12.07 -1.91 -28.30
CA PRO A 381 -10.71 -1.60 -28.67
C PRO A 381 -10.28 -2.36 -29.93
N LYS A 382 -9.65 -1.69 -30.90
CA LYS A 382 -9.23 -2.32 -32.16
C LYS A 382 -8.02 -3.24 -31.98
N ASP A 383 -7.07 -2.80 -31.18
CA ASP A 383 -5.83 -3.50 -30.86
C ASP A 383 -5.38 -3.17 -29.42
N ILE A 384 -4.24 -3.71 -29.01
CA ILE A 384 -3.70 -3.50 -27.65
C ILE A 384 -3.33 -2.03 -27.41
N SER A 385 -2.85 -1.32 -28.43
CA SER A 385 -2.50 0.10 -28.31
C SER A 385 -3.73 0.97 -28.15
N ASP A 386 -4.80 0.65 -28.87
CA ASP A 386 -6.10 1.29 -28.74
C ASP A 386 -6.70 1.02 -27.35
N GLN A 387 -6.67 -0.23 -26.88
CA GLN A 387 -7.11 -0.59 -25.52
C GLN A 387 -6.33 0.18 -24.45
N ALA A 388 -5.01 0.30 -24.60
CA ALA A 388 -4.18 1.09 -23.70
C ALA A 388 -4.59 2.56 -23.65
N LYS A 389 -4.80 3.20 -24.80
CA LYS A 389 -5.26 4.60 -24.89
C LYS A 389 -6.64 4.77 -24.28
N MET A 390 -7.56 3.85 -24.56
CA MET A 390 -8.89 3.85 -23.97
C MET A 390 -8.79 3.76 -22.44
N LEU A 391 -8.04 2.81 -21.88
CA LEU A 391 -7.88 2.68 -20.43
C LEU A 391 -7.23 3.90 -19.78
N LEU A 392 -6.17 4.45 -20.39
CA LEU A 392 -5.39 5.56 -19.84
C LEU A 392 -6.18 6.87 -19.79
N CYS A 393 -6.92 7.20 -20.84
CA CYS A 393 -7.69 8.45 -20.90
C CYS A 393 -9.09 8.29 -21.51
N GLY A 394 -9.21 7.54 -22.61
CA GLY A 394 -10.47 7.45 -23.35
C GLY A 394 -11.05 8.83 -23.69
N ASP A 395 -12.37 8.98 -23.55
CA ASP A 395 -13.09 10.25 -23.75
C ASP A 395 -13.14 11.15 -22.49
N GLY A 396 -12.61 10.66 -21.36
CA GLY A 396 -12.69 11.32 -20.05
C GLY A 396 -14.07 11.33 -19.39
N VAL A 397 -15.12 10.82 -20.05
CA VAL A 397 -16.51 10.88 -19.57
C VAL A 397 -16.83 9.72 -18.63
N ASN A 398 -16.34 8.52 -18.94
CA ASN A 398 -16.60 7.30 -18.14
C ASN A 398 -15.52 6.97 -17.10
N ARG A 399 -14.73 7.95 -16.64
CA ARG A 399 -13.56 7.71 -15.79
C ARG A 399 -13.42 8.76 -14.70
N TRP A 400 -13.32 8.31 -13.46
CA TRP A 400 -12.94 9.17 -12.34
C TRP A 400 -11.45 9.00 -12.05
N PHE A 401 -10.61 9.85 -12.65
CA PHE A 401 -9.14 9.71 -12.58
C PHE A 401 -8.56 9.85 -11.17
N ASP A 402 -9.31 10.45 -10.25
CA ASP A 402 -8.91 10.62 -8.86
C ASP A 402 -9.12 9.37 -8.00
N LYS A 403 -9.86 8.37 -8.49
CA LYS A 403 -10.18 7.16 -7.72
C LYS A 403 -8.97 6.25 -7.66
N SER A 404 -8.71 5.64 -6.50
CA SER A 404 -7.59 4.70 -6.34
C SER A 404 -7.56 3.60 -7.40
N LEU A 405 -8.74 3.08 -7.73
CA LEU A 405 -8.93 2.03 -8.73
C LEU A 405 -10.22 2.28 -9.51
N VAL A 406 -10.12 2.26 -10.84
CA VAL A 406 -11.24 2.20 -11.78
C VAL A 406 -11.07 0.95 -12.63
N MET A 407 -12.06 0.08 -12.63
CA MET A 407 -12.11 -1.12 -13.46
C MET A 407 -12.93 -0.85 -14.72
N PHE A 408 -12.64 -1.56 -15.80
CA PHE A 408 -13.32 -1.37 -17.09
C PHE A 408 -13.83 -2.69 -17.64
N ALA A 409 -15.04 -2.68 -18.20
CA ALA A 409 -15.53 -3.71 -19.10
C ALA A 409 -15.93 -3.03 -20.42
N PHE A 410 -15.23 -3.36 -21.51
CA PHE A 410 -15.52 -2.91 -22.87
C PHE A 410 -16.68 -3.72 -23.46
N ALA A 411 -17.37 -3.18 -24.46
CA ALA A 411 -18.57 -3.76 -25.03
C ALA A 411 -18.40 -5.20 -25.59
N ASP A 412 -17.18 -5.61 -25.92
CA ASP A 412 -16.86 -6.96 -26.40
C ASP A 412 -16.41 -7.92 -25.27
N GLY A 413 -16.50 -7.50 -24.01
CA GLY A 413 -16.12 -8.29 -22.84
C GLY A 413 -14.64 -8.19 -22.44
N ARG A 414 -13.78 -7.50 -23.21
CA ARG A 414 -12.43 -7.18 -22.75
C ARG A 414 -12.51 -6.29 -21.51
N SER A 415 -11.52 -6.37 -20.64
CA SER A 415 -11.47 -5.50 -19.45
C SER A 415 -10.17 -4.72 -19.32
N GLY A 416 -10.02 -4.05 -18.19
CA GLY A 416 -8.77 -3.43 -17.78
C GLY A 416 -8.96 -2.69 -16.46
N ALA A 417 -7.91 -2.02 -16.02
CA ALA A 417 -7.96 -1.16 -14.85
C ALA A 417 -7.15 0.11 -15.07
N LEU A 418 -7.50 1.17 -14.34
CA LEU A 418 -6.78 2.43 -14.21
C LEU A 418 -6.58 2.67 -12.72
N ALA A 419 -5.40 3.18 -12.36
CA ALA A 419 -5.06 3.48 -10.98
C ALA A 419 -4.50 4.89 -10.84
N GLU A 420 -4.92 5.57 -9.77
CA GLU A 420 -4.33 6.84 -9.36
C GLU A 420 -2.99 6.57 -8.65
N HIS A 421 -1.91 7.18 -9.16
CA HIS A 421 -0.56 6.76 -8.80
C HIS A 421 -0.12 7.18 -7.39
N ALA A 422 -0.68 8.26 -6.83
CA ALA A 422 -0.34 8.69 -5.46
C ALA A 422 -0.84 7.70 -4.41
N THR A 423 -1.86 6.89 -4.72
CA THR A 423 -2.42 5.90 -3.78
C THR A 423 -1.48 4.73 -3.48
N ALA A 424 -0.86 4.17 -4.51
CA ALA A 424 0.04 3.04 -4.39
C ALA A 424 0.91 2.86 -5.64
N ASP A 425 2.11 2.30 -5.44
CA ASP A 425 2.94 1.81 -6.53
C ASP A 425 2.24 0.66 -7.28
N ALA A 426 2.58 0.51 -8.56
CA ALA A 426 1.95 -0.48 -9.46
C ALA A 426 2.03 -1.93 -8.97
N THR A 427 2.97 -2.27 -8.08
CA THR A 427 3.10 -3.61 -7.50
C THR A 427 1.86 -4.02 -6.69
N VAL A 428 1.22 -3.08 -5.99
CA VAL A 428 0.03 -3.34 -5.17
C VAL A 428 -1.18 -3.56 -6.09
N ASN A 429 -1.36 -2.65 -7.07
CA ASN A 429 -2.44 -2.72 -8.05
C ASN A 429 -2.33 -3.97 -8.95
N TRP A 430 -1.11 -4.34 -9.33
CA TRP A 430 -0.87 -5.56 -10.10
C TRP A 430 -1.38 -6.81 -9.39
N ARG A 431 -1.21 -6.92 -8.06
CA ARG A 431 -1.70 -8.09 -7.30
C ARG A 431 -3.23 -8.17 -7.30
N VAL A 432 -3.92 -7.03 -7.27
CA VAL A 432 -5.38 -6.97 -7.43
C VAL A 432 -5.76 -7.42 -8.84
N CYS A 433 -5.20 -6.80 -9.87
CA CYS A 433 -5.49 -7.11 -11.27
C CYS A 433 -5.19 -8.57 -11.61
N PHE A 434 -4.10 -9.12 -11.05
CA PHE A 434 -3.75 -10.52 -11.19
C PHE A 434 -4.82 -11.45 -10.63
N VAL A 435 -5.35 -11.16 -9.44
CA VAL A 435 -6.46 -11.94 -8.86
C VAL A 435 -7.71 -11.83 -9.73
N LEU A 436 -8.07 -10.62 -10.14
CA LEU A 436 -9.27 -10.35 -10.95
C LEU A 436 -9.20 -11.04 -12.32
N PHE A 437 -8.12 -10.86 -13.07
CA PHE A 437 -8.04 -11.35 -14.45
C PHE A 437 -7.67 -12.84 -14.52
N ARG A 438 -6.86 -13.36 -13.58
CA ARG A 438 -6.44 -14.77 -13.59
C ARG A 438 -7.52 -15.72 -13.09
N ILE A 439 -8.26 -15.36 -12.03
CA ILE A 439 -9.29 -16.25 -11.47
C ILE A 439 -10.43 -16.44 -12.46
N VAL A 440 -10.85 -15.37 -13.15
CA VAL A 440 -11.92 -15.47 -14.16
C VAL A 440 -11.54 -16.43 -15.29
N ARG A 441 -10.26 -16.54 -15.65
CA ARG A 441 -9.78 -17.53 -16.63
C ARG A 441 -9.94 -18.98 -16.15
N PHE A 442 -9.67 -19.27 -14.87
CA PHE A 442 -9.65 -20.65 -14.38
C PHE A 442 -11.03 -21.29 -14.29
N ARG A 443 -12.08 -20.52 -13.97
CA ARG A 443 -13.45 -21.06 -13.93
C ARG A 443 -13.92 -21.60 -15.27
N ARG A 444 -13.42 -21.07 -16.40
CA ARG A 444 -13.77 -21.58 -17.74
C ARG A 444 -13.15 -22.94 -18.07
N ARG A 445 -12.09 -23.37 -17.37
CA ARG A 445 -11.43 -24.66 -17.61
C ARG A 445 -11.93 -25.80 -16.72
N GLN A 446 -12.82 -25.52 -15.76
CA GLN A 446 -13.39 -26.53 -14.86
C GLN A 446 -14.81 -26.99 -15.25
N ASN A 447 -15.33 -26.48 -16.36
CA ASN A 447 -16.44 -27.05 -17.10
C ASN A 447 -15.92 -27.55 -18.44
#